data_AF-A0A2W0EAD2-F1
#
_entry.id   AF-A0A2W0EAD2-F1
#
_cell.length_a   1.000
_cell.length_b   1.000
_cell.length_c   1.000
_cell.angle_alpha   90.00
_cell.angle_beta   90.00
_cell.angle_gamma   90.00
#
_symmetry.space_group_name_H-M   'P 1'
#
loop_
_entity.id
_entity.type
_entity.pdbx_description
1 polymer ?
#
loop_
_entity_poly.entity_id
_entity_poly.type
_entity_poly.pdbx_seq_one_letter_code
_entity_poly.pdbx_strand_id
1 'polypeptide(L)'
;DLAAGTLVIYREQSHTRPELPEAQPRRPPFALKLAEQRAILGFAERQGELSQARTDELAVILAQPLQVPAPQAVNELNGIARGLLGPT
;
A
#
# COMPACT_ATOMS: atom_id res chain seq x y z
N ASP A 1 23.12 -39.03 -12.93
CA ASP A 1 21.92 -38.26 -13.29
C ASP A 1 21.52 -37.41 -12.10
N LEU A 2 21.88 -36.11 -12.12
CA LEU A 2 21.35 -35.05 -11.24
C LEU A 2 22.01 -33.70 -11.60
N ALA A 3 21.36 -32.86 -12.41
CA ALA A 3 21.53 -31.40 -12.42
C ALA A 3 20.49 -30.77 -13.35
N ALA A 4 19.33 -30.38 -12.80
CA ALA A 4 18.38 -29.53 -13.50
C ALA A 4 18.97 -28.11 -13.57
N GLY A 5 19.47 -27.74 -14.74
CA GLY A 5 20.06 -26.44 -15.04
C GLY A 5 19.02 -25.34 -15.15
N THR A 6 18.73 -24.65 -14.05
CA THR A 6 18.00 -23.39 -14.07
C THR A 6 19.00 -22.24 -14.00
N LEU A 7 19.25 -21.60 -15.14
CA LEU A 7 20.00 -20.35 -15.21
C LEU A 7 19.09 -19.22 -14.68
N VAL A 8 19.40 -18.70 -13.50
CA VAL A 8 18.74 -17.50 -12.96
C VAL A 8 19.31 -16.29 -13.67
N ILE A 9 18.59 -15.77 -14.66
CA ILE A 9 18.93 -14.51 -15.33
C ILE A 9 18.35 -13.37 -14.50
N TYR A 10 19.19 -12.63 -13.77
CA TYR A 10 18.80 -11.34 -13.20
C TYR A 10 18.72 -10.32 -14.34
N ARG A 11 17.51 -10.05 -14.82
CA ARG A 11 17.27 -8.85 -15.65
C ARG A 11 16.98 -7.71 -14.68
N GLU A 12 17.80 -6.67 -14.75
CA GLU A 12 17.46 -5.36 -14.21
C GLU A 12 16.28 -4.82 -15.03
N GLN A 13 15.07 -5.24 -14.66
CA GLN A 13 13.88 -4.53 -15.05
C GLN A 13 13.90 -3.28 -14.21
N SER A 14 13.98 -2.12 -14.87
CA SER A 14 13.73 -0.83 -14.24
C SER A 14 12.43 -0.98 -13.45
N HIS A 15 12.52 -1.06 -12.13
CA HIS A 15 11.34 -1.15 -11.28
C HIS A 15 10.61 0.17 -11.46
N THR A 16 9.56 0.19 -12.30
CA THR A 16 8.65 1.32 -12.37
C THR A 16 8.17 1.54 -10.94
N ARG A 17 8.45 2.73 -10.40
CA ARG A 17 8.03 3.07 -9.05
C ARG A 17 6.51 2.83 -8.99
N PRO A 18 6.01 2.02 -8.05
CA PRO A 18 4.58 1.79 -7.95
C PRO A 18 3.88 3.13 -7.77
N GLU A 19 2.87 3.41 -8.58
CA GLU A 19 2.12 4.66 -8.49
C GLU A 19 1.11 4.56 -7.34
N LEU A 20 1.16 5.55 -6.43
CA LEU A 20 0.15 5.68 -5.38
C LEU A 20 -1.10 6.36 -5.94
N PRO A 21 -2.30 5.81 -5.68
CA PRO A 21 -3.53 6.42 -6.17
C PRO A 21 -3.74 7.85 -5.69
N GLU A 22 -4.44 8.62 -6.53
CA GLU A 22 -4.80 10.02 -6.28
C GLU A 22 -5.62 10.19 -4.99
N ALA A 23 -5.06 10.92 -4.04
CA ALA A 23 -5.65 11.28 -2.75
C ALA A 23 -5.01 12.55 -2.19
N GLN A 24 -5.72 13.25 -1.31
CA GLN A 24 -5.15 14.37 -0.55
C GLN A 24 -4.24 13.81 0.56
N PRO A 25 -2.98 14.28 0.71
CA PRO A 25 -2.10 13.82 1.78
C PRO A 25 -2.71 14.05 3.16
N ARG A 26 -2.75 13.00 3.99
CA ARG A 26 -3.24 13.04 5.39
C ARG A 26 -2.16 12.57 6.35
N ARG A 27 -2.24 13.05 7.59
CA ARG A 27 -1.42 12.54 8.69
C ARG A 27 -2.20 11.46 9.44
N PRO A 28 -1.57 10.34 9.82
CA PRO A 28 -2.25 9.33 10.63
C PRO A 28 -2.65 9.93 11.99
N PRO A 29 -3.80 9.51 12.57
CA PRO A 29 -4.30 10.04 13.84
C PRO A 29 -3.47 9.60 15.07
N PHE A 30 -2.50 8.71 14.88
CA PHE A 30 -1.56 8.23 15.90
C PHE A 30 -0.20 7.94 15.26
N ALA A 31 0.82 7.80 16.12
CA ALA A 31 2.16 7.46 15.66
C ALA A 31 2.21 6.03 15.09
N LEU A 32 2.66 5.89 13.85
CA LEU A 32 2.85 4.60 13.18
C LEU A 32 4.28 4.11 13.36
N LYS A 33 4.44 2.83 13.69
CA LYS A 33 5.72 2.12 13.59
C LYS A 33 6.14 2.01 12.13
N LEU A 34 7.45 1.89 11.87
CA LEU A 34 7.97 1.74 10.51
C LEU A 34 7.31 0.59 9.72
N ALA A 35 7.03 -0.53 10.38
CA ALA A 35 6.35 -1.67 9.76
C ALA A 35 4.91 -1.33 9.33
N GLU A 36 4.19 -0.53 10.12
CA GLU A 36 2.82 -0.10 9.82
C GLU A 36 2.81 0.91 8.68
N GLN A 37 3.76 1.85 8.65
CA GLN A 37 3.95 2.78 7.54
C GLN A 37 4.19 2.02 6.22
N ARG A 38 5.06 1.01 6.24
CA ARG A 38 5.33 0.14 5.08
C ARG A 38 4.11 -0.68 4.68
N ALA A 39 3.30 -1.13 5.63
CA ALA A 39 2.06 -1.85 5.32
C ALA A 39 1.04 -0.96 4.61
N ILE A 40 0.89 0.31 5.05
CA ILE A 40 0.01 1.29 4.39
C ILE A 40 0.51 1.62 2.99
N LEU A 41 1.81 1.87 2.82
CA LEU A 41 2.41 2.09 1.50
C LEU A 41 2.18 0.86 0.60
N GLY A 42 2.52 -0.34 1.07
CA GLY A 42 2.35 -1.56 0.28
C GLY A 42 0.90 -1.89 -0.05
N PHE A 43 -0.06 -1.54 0.82
CA PHE A 43 -1.49 -1.59 0.48
C PHE A 43 -1.79 -0.64 -0.68
N ALA A 44 -1.37 0.62 -0.57
CA ALA A 44 -1.70 1.63 -1.56
C ALA A 44 -1.07 1.38 -2.93
N GLU A 45 0.17 0.87 -2.96
CA GLU A 45 0.91 0.49 -4.19
C GLU A 45 0.28 -0.71 -4.92
N ARG A 46 -0.26 -1.69 -4.18
CA ARG A 46 -0.82 -2.92 -4.76
C ARG A 46 -2.34 -2.91 -4.91
N GLN A 47 -3.04 -1.86 -4.47
CA GLN A 47 -4.50 -1.86 -4.49
C GLN A 47 -5.09 -1.99 -5.91
N GLY A 48 -4.35 -1.55 -6.94
CA GLY A 48 -4.75 -1.71 -8.34
C GLY A 48 -4.69 -3.16 -8.85
N GLU A 49 -3.97 -4.04 -8.14
CA GLU A 49 -3.90 -5.47 -8.41
C GLU A 49 -4.96 -6.28 -7.66
N LEU A 50 -5.66 -5.65 -6.70
CA LEU A 50 -6.71 -6.25 -5.89
C LEU A 50 -8.09 -5.97 -6.50
N SER A 51 -9.04 -6.89 -6.27
CA SER A 51 -10.43 -6.59 -6.56
C SER A 51 -10.95 -5.51 -5.61
N GLN A 52 -11.94 -4.73 -6.04
CA GLN A 52 -12.55 -3.68 -5.21
C GLN A 52 -13.02 -4.23 -3.85
N ALA A 53 -13.71 -5.37 -3.86
CA ALA A 53 -14.18 -6.02 -2.64
C ALA A 53 -13.04 -6.38 -1.68
N ARG A 54 -11.89 -6.83 -2.21
CA ARG A 54 -10.71 -7.16 -1.39
C ARG A 54 -10.04 -5.92 -0.83
N THR A 55 -9.93 -4.86 -1.63
CA THR A 55 -9.42 -3.55 -1.20
C THR A 55 -10.27 -2.98 -0.06
N ASP A 56 -11.59 -3.02 -0.22
CA ASP A 56 -12.54 -2.55 0.79
C ASP A 56 -12.45 -3.39 2.07
N GLU A 57 -12.45 -4.72 1.96
CA GLU A 57 -12.32 -5.63 3.10
C GLU A 57 -11.09 -5.31 3.95
N LEU A 58 -9.93 -5.18 3.31
CA LEU A 58 -8.67 -4.88 4.00
C LEU A 58 -8.67 -3.49 4.64
N ALA A 59 -9.21 -2.49 3.94
CA ALA A 59 -9.29 -1.13 4.47
C ALA A 59 -10.23 -1.02 5.67
N VAL A 60 -11.37 -1.73 5.64
CA VAL A 60 -12.38 -1.71 6.71
C VAL A 60 -11.84 -2.24 8.04
N ILE A 61 -10.89 -3.18 8.03
CA ILE A 61 -10.19 -3.64 9.24
C ILE A 61 -9.57 -2.47 10.01
N LEU A 62 -9.12 -1.44 9.30
CA LEU A 62 -8.45 -0.26 9.87
C LEU A 62 -9.40 0.93 10.09
N ALA A 63 -10.67 0.85 9.70
CA ALA A 63 -11.61 1.96 9.83
C ALA A 63 -11.78 2.43 11.30
N GLN A 64 -11.97 1.49 12.22
CA GLN A 64 -12.13 1.79 13.64
C GLN A 64 -10.89 2.42 14.28
N PRO A 65 -9.67 1.84 14.16
CA PRO A 65 -8.48 2.47 14.74
C PRO A 65 -8.16 3.82 14.09
N LEU A 66 -8.44 4.01 12.79
CA LEU A 66 -8.30 5.29 12.09
C LEU A 66 -9.41 6.31 12.40
N GLN A 67 -10.43 5.93 13.17
CA GLN A 67 -11.56 6.79 13.54
C GLN A 67 -12.33 7.35 12.33
N VAL A 68 -12.45 6.56 11.26
CA VAL A 68 -13.19 6.92 10.05
C VAL A 68 -14.33 5.93 9.79
N PRO A 69 -15.42 6.36 9.13
CA PRO A 69 -16.44 5.44 8.63
C PRO A 69 -15.83 4.42 7.66
N ALA A 70 -16.30 3.17 7.70
CA ALA A 70 -15.85 2.09 6.82
C ALA A 70 -15.76 2.49 5.33
N PRO A 71 -16.76 3.20 4.72
CA PRO A 71 -16.67 3.64 3.33
C PRO A 71 -15.55 4.65 3.03
N GLN A 72 -14.98 5.29 4.05
CA GLN A 72 -13.89 6.27 3.88
C GLN A 72 -12.52 5.65 4.12
N ALA A 73 -12.43 4.40 4.59
CA ALA A 73 -11.18 3.80 5.02
C ALA A 73 -10.14 3.69 3.89
N VAL A 74 -10.56 3.32 2.67
CA VAL A 74 -9.67 3.27 1.50
C VAL A 74 -9.06 4.63 1.20
N ASN A 75 -9.90 5.67 1.16
CA ASN A 75 -9.45 7.04 0.90
C ASN A 75 -8.53 7.58 2.01
N GLU A 76 -8.83 7.26 3.26
CA GLU A 76 -7.99 7.63 4.41
C GLU A 76 -6.60 6.97 4.31
N LEU A 77 -6.54 5.66 4.02
CA LEU A 77 -5.28 4.94 3.84
C LEU A 77 -4.47 5.49 2.67
N ASN A 78 -5.11 5.82 1.54
CA ASN A 78 -4.44 6.43 0.39
C ASN A 78 -3.90 7.83 0.74
N GLY A 79 -4.66 8.62 1.50
CA GLY A 79 -4.20 9.92 2.00
C GLY A 79 -3.00 9.79 2.93
N ILE A 80 -3.02 8.84 3.86
CA ILE A 80 -1.89 8.56 4.76
C ILE A 80 -0.67 8.10 3.97
N ALA A 81 -0.83 7.18 3.00
CA ALA A 81 0.25 6.72 2.14
C ALA A 81 0.95 7.89 1.43
N ARG A 82 0.19 8.85 0.92
CA ARG A 82 0.75 10.08 0.32
C ARG A 82 1.41 10.98 1.35
N GLY A 83 0.83 11.13 2.53
CA GLY A 83 1.44 11.90 3.62
C GLY A 83 2.80 11.36 4.05
N LEU A 84 3.02 10.04 3.93
CA LEU A 84 4.29 9.39 4.24
C LEU A 84 5.40 9.67 3.20
N LEU A 85 5.06 10.01 1.96
CA LEU A 85 6.05 10.38 0.94
C LEU A 85 6.62 11.79 1.12
N GLY A 86 5.99 12.62 1.95
CA GLY A 86 6.36 14.03 2.11
C GLY A 86 5.89 14.91 0.96
N PRO A 87 6.18 16.23 1.00
CA PRO A 87 5.82 17.14 -0.09
C PRO A 87 6.62 16.79 -1.35
N THR A 88 5.92 16.57 -2.47
CA THR A 88 6.47 16.51 -3.83
C THR A 88 6.70 17.89 -4.41
#